data_AF-A0AAV8YDE1-F1
#
_entry.id   AF-A0AAV8YDE1-F1
#
_cell.length_a   1.000
_cell.length_b   1.000
_cell.length_c   1.000
_cell.angle_alpha   90.00
_cell.angle_beta   90.00
_cell.angle_gamma   90.00
#
_symmetry.space_group_name_H-M   'P 1'
#
loop_
_entity.id
_entity.type
_entity.pdbx_description
1 polymer ?
#
loop_
_entity_poly.entity_id
_entity_poly.type
_entity_poly.pdbx_seq_one_letter_code
_entity_poly.pdbx_strand_id
1 'polypeptide(L)'
;MNFMVLIFSFLTTTIIILGSLINVIENKLPPFFIKIFKYGKFAYEGEVSKIASKFVVEVPKSWFKHFYLLALLIYAYIFYLVTYCYIYKYDAPGWFINFLRVICGENRIPYTSATKTYIAVVLMTLQVIRRFYDTHFVSVFGKNSRMNLSQYLIGLVHYPACALAIVCEAPKFTTESLSTTSTTFDIASITYVNIFAILLFIWAWWHQHTTTKILANLRRNKKSNQIETILLSHWWYQKTFDKFPKNRKALIPFMY
;
A
#
# COMPACT_ATOMS: atom_id res chain seq x y z
N MET A 1 -4.44 -14.27 22.84
CA MET A 1 -3.53 -13.19 22.39
C MET A 1 -3.95 -12.76 21.00
N ASN A 2 -3.99 -11.45 20.69
CA ASN A 2 -4.39 -10.96 19.37
C ASN A 2 -3.15 -10.85 18.46
N PHE A 3 -2.91 -11.87 17.63
CA PHE A 3 -1.74 -11.91 16.75
C PHE A 3 -1.78 -10.81 15.69
N MET A 4 -2.97 -10.36 15.28
CA MET A 4 -3.10 -9.27 14.31
C MET A 4 -2.55 -7.97 14.85
N VAL A 5 -2.93 -7.60 16.07
CA VAL A 5 -2.41 -6.39 16.73
C VAL A 5 -0.91 -6.48 16.91
N LEU A 6 -0.37 -7.65 17.30
CA LEU A 6 1.07 -7.85 17.43
C LEU A 6 1.79 -7.71 16.09
N ILE A 7 1.29 -8.35 15.03
CA ILE A 7 1.89 -8.29 13.69
C ILE A 7 1.88 -6.85 13.17
N PHE A 8 0.75 -6.15 13.24
CA PHE A 8 0.66 -4.76 12.76
C PHE A 8 1.48 -3.80 13.62
N SER A 9 1.49 -3.97 14.94
CA SER A 9 2.34 -3.16 15.84
C SER A 9 3.82 -3.39 15.53
N PHE A 10 4.24 -4.64 15.34
CA PHE A 10 5.61 -4.99 14.98
C PHE A 10 6.00 -4.40 13.62
N LEU A 11 5.15 -4.57 12.59
CA LEU A 11 5.42 -4.04 11.26
C LEU A 11 5.53 -2.51 11.26
N THR A 12 4.57 -1.83 11.89
CA THR A 12 4.56 -0.36 12.00
C THR A 12 5.78 0.15 12.76
N THR A 13 6.09 -0.44 13.92
CA THR A 13 7.26 -0.08 14.72
C THR A 13 8.54 -0.28 13.93
N THR A 14 8.67 -1.41 13.24
CA THR A 14 9.83 -1.73 12.39
C THR A 14 10.01 -0.71 11.27
N ILE A 15 8.93 -0.34 10.57
CA ILE A 15 8.97 0.64 9.48
C ILE A 15 9.34 2.04 10.01
N ILE A 16 8.77 2.46 11.13
CA ILE A 16 9.03 3.78 11.73
C ILE A 16 10.48 3.85 12.21
N ILE A 17 10.95 2.86 12.98
CA ILE A 17 12.30 2.86 13.53
C ILE A 17 13.32 2.81 12.39
N LEU A 18 13.21 1.85 11.47
CA LEU A 18 14.19 1.71 10.39
C LEU A 18 14.13 2.88 9.40
N GLY A 19 12.95 3.40 9.09
CA GLY A 19 12.80 4.61 8.28
C GLY A 19 13.43 5.84 8.93
N SER A 20 13.27 6.01 10.24
CA SER A 20 13.88 7.11 11.00
C SER A 20 15.40 6.96 11.09
N LEU A 21 15.90 5.75 11.36
CA LEU A 21 17.33 5.47 11.41
C LEU A 21 18.02 5.77 10.08
N ILE A 22 17.39 5.39 8.96
CA ILE A 22 17.93 5.68 7.62
C ILE A 22 17.96 7.18 7.36
N ASN A 23 16.94 7.93 7.78
CA ASN A 23 16.92 9.37 7.56
C ASN A 23 17.92 10.14 8.45
N VAL A 24 18.24 9.65 9.65
CA VAL A 24 19.06 10.40 10.63
C VAL A 24 20.53 9.97 10.64
N ILE A 25 20.81 8.67 10.52
CA ILE A 25 22.17 8.12 10.69
C ILE A 25 22.58 7.18 9.55
N GLU A 26 22.14 7.44 8.32
CA GLU A 26 22.45 6.62 7.14
C GLU A 26 23.91 6.20 7.06
N ASN A 27 24.83 7.16 7.22
CA ASN A 27 26.26 6.96 7.07
C ASN A 27 26.88 6.05 8.15
N LYS A 28 26.17 5.78 9.25
CA LYS A 28 26.60 4.91 10.35
C LYS A 28 25.90 3.55 10.34
N LEU A 29 24.91 3.35 9.48
CA LEU A 29 24.16 2.10 9.41
C LEU A 29 24.96 1.03 8.66
N PRO A 30 24.93 -0.23 9.12
CA PRO A 30 25.50 -1.33 8.37
C PRO A 30 24.87 -1.41 6.96
N PRO A 31 25.67 -1.66 5.90
CA PRO A 31 25.19 -1.74 4.50
C PRO A 31 23.97 -2.66 4.29
N PHE A 32 23.86 -3.71 5.11
CA PHE A 32 22.72 -4.63 5.10
C PHE A 32 21.37 -3.94 5.35
N PHE A 33 21.26 -3.07 6.35
CA PHE A 33 20.01 -2.37 6.68
C PHE A 33 19.61 -1.39 5.59
N ILE A 34 20.60 -0.69 5.01
CA ILE A 34 20.39 0.25 3.89
C ILE A 34 19.87 -0.50 2.66
N LYS A 35 20.43 -1.68 2.34
CA LYS A 35 20.03 -2.49 1.18
C LYS A 35 18.66 -3.16 1.32
N ILE A 36 18.23 -3.48 2.55
CA ILE A 36 16.87 -3.99 2.78
C ILE A 36 15.83 -2.90 2.47
N PHE A 37 16.08 -1.66 2.89
CA PHE A 37 15.10 -0.59 2.79
C PHE A 37 15.15 0.20 1.48
N LYS A 38 16.34 0.50 0.97
CA LYS A 38 16.51 1.22 -0.29
C LYS A 38 16.62 0.24 -1.45
N TYR A 39 15.74 0.41 -2.43
CA TYR A 39 15.69 -0.42 -3.63
C TYR A 39 15.42 0.44 -4.88
N GLY A 40 15.71 -0.11 -6.07
CA GLY A 40 15.55 0.62 -7.34
C GLY A 40 16.62 1.70 -7.52
N LYS A 41 16.21 2.95 -7.83
CA LYS A 41 17.13 4.06 -8.12
C LYS A 41 17.94 4.56 -6.91
N PHE A 42 17.54 4.17 -5.71
CA PHE A 42 18.22 4.54 -4.46
C PHE A 42 18.96 3.34 -3.85
N ALA A 43 19.07 2.23 -4.58
CA ALA A 43 19.72 1.02 -4.09
C ALA A 43 21.17 1.32 -3.67
N TYR A 44 21.61 0.69 -2.58
CA TYR A 44 22.99 0.80 -2.10
C TYR A 44 23.96 0.14 -3.10
N GLU A 45 24.93 0.89 -3.62
CA GLU A 45 25.89 0.44 -4.65
C GLU A 45 27.23 -0.07 -4.08
N GLY A 46 27.45 -0.02 -2.76
CA GLY A 46 28.70 -0.47 -2.14
C GLY A 46 28.84 -2.00 -2.00
N GLU A 47 30.06 -2.47 -1.75
CA GLU A 47 30.35 -3.89 -1.52
C GLU A 47 29.67 -4.38 -0.23
N VAL A 48 28.92 -5.47 -0.35
CA VAL A 48 28.27 -6.15 0.77
C VAL A 48 29.02 -7.45 1.02
N SER A 49 29.19 -7.84 2.30
CA SER A 49 29.80 -9.11 2.64
C SER A 49 29.13 -10.28 1.88
N LYS A 50 29.94 -11.27 1.44
CA LYS A 50 29.46 -12.47 0.71
C LYS A 50 28.30 -13.20 1.42
N ILE A 51 28.20 -13.06 2.73
CA ILE A 51 27.14 -13.64 3.55
C ILE A 51 25.83 -12.87 3.32
N ALA A 52 25.85 -11.54 3.41
CA ALA A 52 24.66 -10.72 3.24
C ALA A 52 24.14 -10.67 1.79
N SER A 53 25.00 -10.83 0.76
CA SER A 53 24.54 -10.97 -0.62
C SER A 53 23.80 -12.29 -0.88
N LYS A 54 24.14 -13.37 -0.15
CA LYS A 54 23.48 -14.68 -0.25
C LYS A 54 22.06 -14.69 0.34
N PHE A 55 21.76 -13.83 1.31
CA PHE A 55 20.44 -13.72 1.93
C PHE A 55 19.47 -12.78 1.20
N VAL A 56 19.97 -11.94 0.28
CA VAL A 56 19.14 -11.00 -0.49
C VAL A 56 18.65 -11.69 -1.76
N VAL A 57 17.63 -12.54 -1.61
CA VAL A 57 16.91 -13.11 -2.75
C VAL A 57 15.99 -12.05 -3.32
N GLU A 58 16.11 -11.78 -4.61
CA GLU A 58 15.34 -10.77 -5.32
C GLU A 58 14.34 -11.39 -6.29
N VAL A 59 13.13 -10.85 -6.33
CA VAL A 59 12.07 -11.25 -7.27
C VAL A 59 11.73 -10.10 -8.23
N PRO A 60 11.16 -10.39 -9.42
CA PRO A 60 10.70 -9.33 -10.32
C PRO A 60 9.72 -8.39 -9.64
N LYS A 61 9.93 -7.07 -9.76
CA LYS A 61 9.01 -6.08 -9.19
C LYS A 61 7.59 -6.16 -9.79
N SER A 62 7.45 -6.73 -10.99
CA SER A 62 6.14 -7.00 -11.61
C SER A 62 5.27 -7.96 -10.81
N TRP A 63 5.84 -8.77 -9.91
CA TRP A 63 5.09 -9.64 -9.01
C TRP A 63 4.25 -8.89 -7.98
N PHE A 64 4.40 -7.56 -7.89
CA PHE A 64 3.46 -6.69 -7.15
C PHE A 64 2.01 -6.86 -7.62
N LYS A 65 1.78 -7.34 -8.86
CA LYS A 65 0.46 -7.75 -9.36
C LYS A 65 -0.18 -8.85 -8.49
N HIS A 66 0.59 -9.82 -8.01
CA HIS A 66 0.08 -10.93 -7.22
C HIS A 66 -0.58 -10.47 -5.93
N PHE A 67 -0.07 -9.38 -5.33
CA PHE A 67 -0.61 -8.83 -4.09
C PHE A 67 -2.06 -8.42 -4.26
N TYR A 68 -2.35 -7.67 -5.33
CA TYR A 68 -3.69 -7.16 -5.58
C TYR A 68 -4.61 -8.20 -6.21
N LEU A 69 -4.07 -9.23 -6.88
CA LEU A 69 -4.87 -10.38 -7.28
C LEU A 69 -5.36 -11.15 -6.04
N LEU A 70 -4.46 -11.49 -5.11
CA LEU A 70 -4.82 -12.15 -3.87
C LEU A 70 -5.77 -11.28 -3.03
N ALA A 71 -5.45 -9.99 -2.88
CA ALA A 71 -6.31 -9.06 -2.16
C ALA A 71 -7.71 -8.98 -2.79
N LEU A 72 -7.83 -8.95 -4.11
CA LEU A 72 -9.14 -8.89 -4.77
C LEU A 72 -10.03 -10.08 -4.37
N LEU A 73 -9.48 -11.29 -4.34
CA LEU A 73 -10.22 -12.49 -3.93
C LEU A 73 -10.63 -12.44 -2.45
N ILE A 74 -9.70 -12.05 -1.57
CA ILE A 74 -9.96 -11.97 -0.13
C ILE A 74 -10.99 -10.88 0.18
N TYR A 75 -10.85 -9.68 -0.40
CA TYR A 75 -11.80 -8.59 -0.18
C TYR A 75 -13.16 -8.88 -0.80
N ALA A 76 -13.25 -9.59 -1.93
CA ALA A 76 -14.53 -10.05 -2.45
C ALA A 76 -15.26 -10.98 -1.45
N TYR A 77 -14.52 -11.93 -0.86
CA TYR A 77 -15.08 -12.82 0.16
C TYR A 77 -15.47 -12.08 1.45
N ILE A 78 -14.63 -11.17 1.95
CA ILE A 78 -14.94 -10.37 3.14
C ILE A 78 -16.12 -9.43 2.89
N PHE A 79 -16.21 -8.80 1.71
CA PHE A 79 -17.34 -7.96 1.30
C PHE A 79 -18.64 -8.77 1.27
N TYR A 80 -18.60 -9.97 0.71
CA TYR A 80 -19.72 -10.91 0.74
C TYR A 80 -20.14 -11.22 2.18
N LEU A 81 -19.21 -11.66 3.04
CA LEU A 81 -19.51 -12.01 4.44
C LEU A 81 -20.12 -10.85 5.22
N VAL A 82 -19.54 -9.65 5.09
CA VAL A 82 -19.99 -8.47 5.82
C VAL A 82 -21.37 -8.02 5.33
N THR A 83 -21.66 -8.15 4.03
CA THR A 83 -23.00 -7.93 3.48
C THR A 83 -24.00 -8.97 3.99
N TYR A 84 -23.62 -10.26 3.98
CA TYR A 84 -24.41 -11.36 4.50
C TYR A 84 -24.80 -11.14 5.98
N CYS A 85 -23.85 -10.71 6.81
CA CYS A 85 -24.09 -10.52 8.24
C CYS A 85 -24.87 -9.25 8.60
N TYR A 86 -24.57 -8.12 7.94
CA TYR A 86 -25.10 -6.80 8.36
C TYR A 86 -26.29 -6.31 7.56
N ILE A 87 -26.37 -6.65 6.28
CA ILE A 87 -27.49 -6.27 5.41
C ILE A 87 -28.57 -7.34 5.46
N TYR A 88 -28.19 -8.61 5.22
CA TYR A 88 -29.12 -9.73 5.25
C TYR A 88 -29.36 -10.31 6.65
N LYS A 89 -28.70 -9.76 7.67
CA LYS A 89 -28.89 -10.06 9.09
C LYS A 89 -28.60 -11.50 9.51
N TYR A 90 -27.93 -12.29 8.68
CA TYR A 90 -27.48 -13.62 9.06
C TYR A 90 -26.29 -13.57 10.03
N ASP A 91 -25.92 -14.73 10.57
CA ASP A 91 -24.74 -14.90 11.41
C ASP A 91 -23.53 -15.34 10.59
N ALA A 92 -22.35 -14.95 11.04
CA ALA A 92 -21.11 -15.35 10.41
C ALA A 92 -20.93 -16.87 10.51
N PRO A 93 -20.36 -17.54 9.49
CA PRO A 93 -20.11 -18.97 9.54
C PRO A 93 -19.23 -19.34 10.74
N GLY A 94 -19.60 -20.39 11.50
CA GLY A 94 -18.88 -20.78 12.71
C GLY A 94 -17.40 -21.11 12.48
N TRP A 95 -17.06 -21.70 11.33
CA TRP A 95 -15.66 -21.94 10.96
C TRP A 95 -14.86 -20.64 10.84
N PHE A 96 -15.48 -19.57 10.35
CA PHE A 96 -14.81 -18.27 10.19
C PHE A 96 -14.62 -17.60 11.55
N ILE A 97 -15.60 -17.71 12.45
CA ILE A 97 -15.45 -17.25 13.84
C ILE A 97 -14.32 -17.99 14.57
N ASN A 98 -14.24 -19.32 14.39
CA ASN A 98 -13.15 -20.12 14.94
C ASN A 98 -11.79 -19.74 14.35
N PHE A 99 -11.73 -19.48 13.05
CA PHE A 99 -10.52 -18.96 12.40
C PHE A 99 -10.09 -17.61 13.00
N LEU A 100 -11.03 -16.67 13.16
CA LEU A 100 -10.75 -15.39 13.80
C LEU A 100 -10.34 -15.59 15.27
N ARG A 101 -10.89 -16.57 16.00
CA ARG A 101 -10.50 -16.93 17.39
C ARG A 101 -9.01 -17.26 17.49
N VAL A 102 -8.50 -18.06 16.57
CA VAL A 102 -7.08 -18.43 16.55
C VAL A 102 -6.20 -17.21 16.27
N ILE A 103 -6.59 -16.35 15.33
CA ILE A 103 -5.73 -15.27 14.83
C ILE A 103 -5.85 -13.97 15.66
N CYS A 104 -7.06 -13.62 16.07
CA CYS A 104 -7.36 -12.37 16.77
C CYS A 104 -7.60 -12.57 18.27
N GLY A 105 -7.54 -13.81 18.78
CA GLY A 105 -7.71 -14.16 20.19
C GLY A 105 -9.17 -14.47 20.56
N GLU A 106 -9.40 -15.09 21.72
CA GLU A 106 -10.73 -15.58 22.12
C GLU A 106 -11.66 -14.49 22.65
N ASN A 107 -11.15 -13.63 23.53
CA ASN A 107 -11.91 -12.59 24.24
C ASN A 107 -11.84 -11.26 23.49
N ARG A 108 -12.43 -11.22 22.29
CA ARG A 108 -12.47 -9.99 21.46
C ARG A 108 -13.69 -9.15 21.81
N ILE A 109 -13.47 -7.86 22.02
CA ILE A 109 -14.52 -6.87 22.22
C ILE A 109 -14.66 -6.07 20.92
N PRO A 110 -15.88 -5.90 20.37
CA PRO A 110 -16.07 -5.10 19.16
C PRO A 110 -15.94 -3.60 19.49
N TYR A 111 -14.88 -2.95 19.00
CA TYR A 111 -14.65 -1.52 19.21
C TYR A 111 -15.27 -0.62 18.12
N THR A 112 -15.85 -1.21 17.07
CA THR A 112 -16.53 -0.47 16.00
C THR A 112 -17.99 -0.92 15.83
N SER A 113 -18.78 -0.15 15.09
CA SER A 113 -20.17 -0.49 14.75
C SER A 113 -20.27 -1.18 13.40
N ALA A 114 -21.33 -1.96 13.17
CA ALA A 114 -21.59 -2.60 11.89
C ALA A 114 -21.58 -1.63 10.71
N THR A 115 -22.17 -0.43 10.87
CA THR A 115 -22.17 0.62 9.84
C THR A 115 -20.77 1.09 9.46
N LYS A 116 -19.91 1.39 10.46
CA LYS A 116 -18.53 1.81 10.21
C LYS A 116 -17.72 0.72 9.55
N THR A 117 -17.87 -0.53 10.00
CA THR A 117 -17.25 -1.70 9.37
C THR A 117 -17.69 -1.85 7.92
N TYR A 118 -19.00 -1.75 7.66
CA TYR A 118 -19.54 -1.88 6.31
C TYR A 118 -18.97 -0.83 5.36
N ILE A 119 -18.96 0.44 5.79
CA ILE A 119 -18.34 1.54 5.05
C ILE A 119 -16.86 1.25 4.78
N ALA A 120 -16.09 0.85 5.80
CA ALA A 120 -14.67 0.56 5.65
C ALA A 120 -14.42 -0.57 4.63
N VAL A 121 -15.21 -1.65 4.68
CA VAL A 121 -15.08 -2.78 3.75
C VAL A 121 -15.47 -2.37 2.32
N VAL A 122 -16.51 -1.55 2.12
CA VAL A 122 -16.87 -0.99 0.80
C VAL A 122 -15.71 -0.17 0.23
N LEU A 123 -15.21 0.81 0.99
CA LEU A 123 -14.13 1.68 0.55
C LEU A 123 -12.85 0.90 0.26
N MET A 124 -12.48 -0.05 1.11
CA MET A 124 -11.29 -0.88 0.90
C MET A 124 -11.45 -1.84 -0.29
N THR A 125 -12.66 -2.35 -0.54
CA THR A 125 -12.93 -3.15 -1.74
C THR A 125 -12.76 -2.32 -3.01
N LEU A 126 -13.29 -1.08 -3.04
CA LEU A 126 -13.07 -0.13 -4.14
C LEU A 126 -11.58 0.22 -4.32
N GLN A 127 -10.84 0.38 -3.22
CA GLN A 127 -9.39 0.60 -3.26
C GLN A 127 -8.68 -0.58 -3.91
N VAL A 128 -8.98 -1.81 -3.49
CA VAL A 128 -8.33 -3.02 -3.99
C VAL A 128 -8.66 -3.27 -5.45
N ILE A 129 -9.92 -3.11 -5.88
CA ILE A 129 -10.33 -3.24 -7.30
C ILE A 129 -9.53 -2.25 -8.16
N ARG A 130 -9.47 -0.97 -7.76
CA ARG A 130 -8.71 0.02 -8.51
C ARG A 130 -7.22 -0.31 -8.52
N ARG A 131 -6.64 -0.72 -7.39
CA ARG A 131 -5.22 -1.07 -7.32
C ARG A 131 -4.88 -2.31 -8.13
N PHE A 132 -5.78 -3.27 -8.21
CA PHE A 132 -5.69 -4.39 -9.15
C PHE A 132 -5.62 -3.87 -10.58
N TYR A 133 -6.55 -3.01 -10.99
CA TYR A 133 -6.54 -2.40 -12.32
C TYR A 133 -5.26 -1.61 -12.61
N ASP A 134 -4.87 -0.73 -11.68
CA ASP A 134 -3.67 0.09 -11.77
C ASP A 134 -2.42 -0.75 -11.94
N THR A 135 -2.30 -1.86 -11.21
CA THR A 135 -1.10 -2.72 -11.28
C THR A 135 -1.10 -3.60 -12.52
N HIS A 136 -2.25 -4.08 -12.98
CA HIS A 136 -2.32 -5.01 -14.11
C HIS A 136 -2.27 -4.33 -15.47
N PHE A 137 -2.93 -3.17 -15.60
CA PHE A 137 -3.20 -2.53 -16.90
C PHE A 137 -2.58 -1.14 -17.06
N VAL A 138 -2.41 -0.39 -15.96
CA VAL A 138 -1.86 0.98 -16.02
C VAL A 138 -0.34 0.97 -15.82
N SER A 139 0.12 0.35 -14.74
CA SER A 139 1.51 0.41 -14.28
C SER A 139 2.47 -0.27 -15.25
N VAL A 140 3.56 0.42 -15.57
CA VAL A 140 4.65 -0.12 -16.40
C VAL A 140 5.80 -0.51 -15.49
N PHE A 141 6.02 -1.80 -15.30
CA PHE A 141 7.17 -2.30 -14.52
C PHE A 141 8.43 -2.38 -15.39
N GLY A 142 9.57 -1.93 -14.86
CA GLY A 142 10.85 -2.02 -15.57
C GLY A 142 11.32 -3.47 -15.63
N LYS A 143 11.84 -3.91 -16.79
CA LYS A 143 12.27 -5.31 -17.03
C LYS A 143 13.31 -5.80 -16.00
N ASN A 144 14.24 -4.91 -15.61
CA ASN A 144 15.31 -5.23 -14.66
C ASN A 144 15.00 -4.77 -13.23
N SER A 145 13.77 -4.30 -12.95
CA SER A 145 13.41 -3.83 -11.62
C SER A 145 13.11 -5.01 -10.71
N ARG A 146 13.80 -5.07 -9.58
CA ARG A 146 13.68 -6.13 -8.57
C ARG A 146 13.14 -5.61 -7.24
N MET A 147 12.66 -6.52 -6.39
CA MET A 147 12.33 -6.29 -4.98
C MET A 147 12.81 -7.47 -4.12
N ASN A 148 13.04 -7.23 -2.83
CA ASN A 148 13.45 -8.27 -1.90
C ASN A 148 12.34 -9.31 -1.68
N LEU A 149 12.69 -10.60 -1.64
CA LEU A 149 11.75 -11.69 -1.43
C LEU A 149 11.04 -11.60 -0.07
N SER A 150 11.75 -11.16 0.98
CA SER A 150 11.14 -10.93 2.30
C SER A 150 10.03 -9.89 2.25
N GLN A 151 10.26 -8.77 1.56
CA GLN A 151 9.24 -7.74 1.32
C GLN A 151 8.08 -8.28 0.50
N TYR A 152 8.37 -9.17 -0.46
CA TYR A 152 7.34 -9.82 -1.26
C TYR A 152 6.42 -10.70 -0.40
N LEU A 153 6.99 -11.53 0.46
CA LEU A 153 6.22 -12.40 1.37
C LEU A 153 5.43 -11.59 2.41
N ILE A 154 6.04 -10.55 3.00
CA ILE A 154 5.36 -9.64 3.93
C ILE A 154 4.18 -8.96 3.21
N GLY A 155 4.38 -8.50 1.97
CA GLY A 155 3.34 -7.91 1.15
C GLY A 155 2.15 -8.85 0.93
N LEU A 156 2.41 -10.13 0.62
CA LEU A 156 1.36 -11.13 0.42
C LEU A 156 0.50 -11.36 1.68
N VAL A 157 1.10 -11.32 2.87
CA VAL A 157 0.38 -11.48 4.14
C VAL A 157 -0.34 -10.19 4.54
N HIS A 158 0.24 -9.04 4.25
CA HIS A 158 -0.26 -7.73 4.70
C HIS A 158 -1.66 -7.40 4.18
N TYR A 159 -1.95 -7.59 2.88
CA TYR A 159 -3.26 -7.20 2.34
C TYR A 159 -4.43 -8.06 2.87
N PRO A 160 -4.31 -9.42 2.94
CA PRO A 160 -5.28 -10.23 3.66
C PRO A 160 -5.39 -9.85 5.13
N ALA A 161 -4.26 -9.59 5.80
CA ALA A 161 -4.26 -9.16 7.19
C ALA A 161 -5.02 -7.84 7.39
N CYS A 162 -4.92 -6.87 6.48
CA CYS A 162 -5.71 -5.64 6.56
C CYS A 162 -7.22 -5.92 6.51
N ALA A 163 -7.66 -6.87 5.66
CA ALA A 163 -9.06 -7.25 5.59
C ALA A 163 -9.53 -7.91 6.89
N LEU A 164 -8.71 -8.81 7.44
CA LEU A 164 -8.97 -9.48 8.71
C LEU A 164 -8.99 -8.51 9.89
N ALA A 165 -8.11 -7.50 9.91
CA ALA A 165 -8.09 -6.49 10.96
C ALA A 165 -9.42 -5.73 11.04
N ILE A 166 -10.06 -5.43 9.90
CA ILE A 166 -11.37 -4.76 9.88
C ILE A 166 -12.44 -5.65 10.53
N VAL A 167 -12.52 -6.93 10.16
CA VAL A 167 -13.55 -7.84 10.71
C VAL A 167 -13.25 -8.30 12.13
N CYS A 168 -11.98 -8.31 12.58
CA CYS A 168 -11.63 -8.70 13.94
C CYS A 168 -12.15 -7.71 14.99
N GLU A 169 -12.32 -6.45 14.63
CA GLU A 169 -12.86 -5.41 15.50
C GLU A 169 -14.39 -5.25 15.38
N ALA A 170 -15.02 -6.04 14.49
CA ALA A 170 -16.38 -5.81 14.04
C ALA A 170 -17.42 -6.65 14.82
N PRO A 171 -18.61 -6.10 15.11
CA PRO A 171 -19.68 -6.83 15.80
C PRO A 171 -20.17 -8.02 14.95
N LYS A 172 -20.77 -9.05 15.56
CA LYS A 172 -21.10 -10.35 14.93
C LYS A 172 -19.90 -11.19 14.46
N PHE A 173 -18.68 -10.66 14.49
CA PHE A 173 -17.45 -11.41 14.25
C PHE A 173 -16.66 -11.67 15.55
N THR A 174 -17.26 -11.34 16.70
CA THR A 174 -16.77 -11.62 18.05
C THR A 174 -17.70 -12.60 18.78
N THR A 175 -17.16 -13.37 19.73
CA THR A 175 -17.96 -14.31 20.54
C THR A 175 -18.84 -13.56 21.56
N GLU A 176 -18.35 -12.42 22.07
CA GLU A 176 -19.06 -11.56 22.99
C GLU A 176 -19.46 -10.28 22.25
N SER A 177 -20.75 -10.10 21.98
CA SER A 177 -21.28 -8.80 21.56
C SER A 177 -21.68 -8.04 22.82
N LEU A 178 -21.01 -6.92 23.09
CA LEU A 178 -21.48 -5.97 24.09
C LEU A 178 -22.92 -5.56 23.69
N SER A 179 -23.87 -5.63 24.61
CA SER A 179 -25.31 -5.39 24.36
C SER A 179 -25.61 -4.02 23.73
N THR A 180 -24.67 -3.09 23.80
CA THR A 180 -24.78 -1.70 23.33
C THR A 180 -24.30 -1.49 21.88
N THR A 181 -23.64 -2.47 21.25
CA THR A 181 -23.05 -2.27 19.90
C THR A 181 -24.02 -2.69 18.81
N SER A 182 -24.39 -1.77 17.90
CA SER A 182 -25.25 -2.07 16.75
C SER A 182 -24.66 -3.20 15.88
N THR A 183 -25.39 -4.30 15.78
CA THR A 183 -25.01 -5.53 15.06
C THR A 183 -25.49 -5.57 13.61
N THR A 184 -26.21 -4.54 13.17
CA THR A 184 -26.75 -4.41 11.80
C THR A 184 -26.39 -3.07 11.20
N PHE A 185 -26.35 -3.03 9.86
CA PHE A 185 -26.13 -1.78 9.14
C PHE A 185 -27.35 -0.87 9.28
N ASP A 186 -27.10 0.38 9.63
CA ASP A 186 -28.14 1.39 9.73
C ASP A 186 -27.66 2.71 9.11
N ILE A 187 -28.41 3.21 8.14
CA ILE A 187 -28.12 4.47 7.42
C ILE A 187 -28.22 5.66 8.39
N ALA A 188 -29.15 5.63 9.34
CA ALA A 188 -29.34 6.72 10.30
C ALA A 188 -28.14 6.87 11.24
N SER A 189 -27.36 5.82 11.45
CA SER A 189 -26.13 5.84 12.26
C SER A 189 -24.91 6.46 11.56
N ILE A 190 -25.04 6.90 10.30
CA ILE A 190 -23.96 7.58 9.58
C ILE A 190 -23.77 9.00 10.12
N THR A 191 -22.60 9.24 10.71
CA THR A 191 -22.24 10.55 11.27
C THR A 191 -21.56 11.45 10.24
N TYR A 192 -21.49 12.76 10.52
CA TYR A 192 -20.74 13.72 9.70
C TYR A 192 -19.26 13.35 9.54
N VAL A 193 -18.65 12.72 10.56
CA VAL A 193 -17.26 12.23 10.48
C VAL A 193 -17.13 11.11 9.44
N ASN A 194 -18.11 10.20 9.37
CA ASN A 194 -18.12 9.14 8.36
C ASN A 194 -18.24 9.73 6.95
N ILE A 195 -19.14 10.71 6.75
CA ILE A 195 -19.33 11.39 5.46
C ILE A 195 -18.03 12.09 5.04
N PHE A 196 -17.42 12.85 5.94
CA PHE A 196 -16.15 13.51 5.67
C PHE A 196 -15.05 12.50 5.30
N ALA A 197 -14.93 11.39 6.03
CA ALA A 197 -13.96 10.33 5.74
C ALA A 197 -14.20 9.69 4.35
N ILE A 198 -15.46 9.45 3.97
CA ILE A 198 -15.82 8.94 2.63
C ILE A 198 -15.41 9.93 1.54
N LEU A 199 -15.72 11.22 1.71
CA LEU A 199 -15.36 12.26 0.73
C LEU A 199 -13.84 12.39 0.58
N LEU A 200 -13.12 12.43 1.70
CA LEU A 200 -11.66 12.48 1.71
C LEU A 200 -11.06 11.24 1.04
N PHE A 201 -11.61 10.07 1.32
CA PHE A 201 -11.20 8.82 0.67
C PHE A 201 -11.41 8.90 -0.85
N ILE A 202 -12.58 9.31 -1.33
CA ILE A 202 -12.88 9.38 -2.78
C ILE A 202 -11.93 10.35 -3.47
N TRP A 203 -11.70 11.53 -2.87
CA TRP A 203 -10.75 12.52 -3.38
C TRP A 203 -9.33 11.94 -3.49
N ALA A 204 -8.82 11.34 -2.41
CA ALA A 204 -7.49 10.73 -2.38
C ALA A 204 -7.37 9.53 -3.34
N TRP A 205 -8.41 8.69 -3.42
CA TRP A 205 -8.50 7.52 -4.29
C TRP A 205 -8.41 7.93 -5.77
N TRP A 206 -9.10 9.02 -6.15
CA TRP A 206 -9.05 9.58 -7.49
C TRP A 206 -7.67 10.17 -7.84
N HIS A 207 -7.10 10.98 -6.94
CA HIS A 207 -5.78 11.57 -7.15
C HIS A 207 -4.70 10.49 -7.26
N GLN A 208 -4.77 9.45 -6.44
CA GLN A 208 -3.84 8.33 -6.50
C GLN A 208 -3.88 7.59 -7.84
N HIS A 209 -5.07 7.41 -8.43
CA HIS A 209 -5.22 6.86 -9.78
C HIS A 209 -4.60 7.75 -10.84
N THR A 210 -4.90 9.05 -10.77
CA THR A 210 -4.43 10.05 -11.74
C THR A 210 -2.90 10.11 -11.76
N THR A 211 -2.28 10.17 -10.59
CA THR A 211 -0.81 10.10 -10.46
C THR A 211 -0.25 8.80 -11.03
N THR A 212 -0.93 7.66 -10.81
CA THR A 212 -0.49 6.37 -11.37
C THR A 212 -0.51 6.39 -12.90
N LYS A 213 -1.54 6.97 -13.53
CA LYS A 213 -1.61 7.16 -14.98
C LYS A 213 -0.49 8.06 -15.50
N ILE A 214 -0.24 9.19 -14.83
CA ILE A 214 0.85 10.11 -15.18
C ILE A 214 2.21 9.39 -15.14
N LEU A 215 2.51 8.69 -14.05
CA LEU A 215 3.76 7.93 -13.89
C LEU A 215 3.90 6.81 -14.94
N ALA A 216 2.81 6.14 -15.30
CA ALA A 216 2.82 5.16 -16.37
C ALA A 216 3.11 5.79 -17.74
N ASN A 217 2.50 6.93 -18.05
CA ASN A 217 2.71 7.67 -19.29
C ASN A 217 4.15 8.17 -19.42
N LEU A 218 4.76 8.66 -18.34
CA LEU A 218 6.18 9.04 -18.31
C LEU A 218 7.12 7.87 -18.66
N ARG A 219 6.75 6.63 -18.29
CA ARG A 219 7.53 5.44 -18.65
C ARG A 219 7.30 4.98 -20.09
N ARG A 220 6.08 5.15 -20.62
CA ARG A 220 5.73 4.77 -22.00
C ARG A 220 6.33 5.76 -23.00
N ASN A 221 6.30 7.05 -22.68
CA ASN A 221 6.76 8.11 -23.59
C ASN A 221 8.22 8.49 -23.33
N LYS A 222 9.13 7.60 -23.76
CA LYS A 222 10.59 7.81 -23.61
C LYS A 222 11.06 9.13 -24.24
N LYS A 223 10.49 9.50 -25.38
CA LYS A 223 10.86 10.72 -26.12
C LYS A 223 10.45 11.98 -25.35
N SER A 224 9.21 12.07 -24.85
CA SER A 224 8.79 13.23 -24.05
C SER A 224 9.61 13.35 -22.77
N ASN A 225 9.90 12.22 -22.11
CA ASN A 225 10.69 12.20 -20.87
C ASN A 225 12.15 12.63 -21.11
N GLN A 226 12.73 12.25 -22.26
CA GLN A 226 14.05 12.74 -22.66
C GLN A 226 14.03 14.25 -22.97
N ILE A 227 13.02 14.74 -23.68
CA ILE A 227 12.88 16.17 -23.98
C ILE A 227 12.73 16.98 -22.68
N GLU A 228 11.88 16.54 -21.76
CA GLU A 228 11.70 17.20 -20.45
C GLU A 228 12.99 17.21 -19.63
N THR A 229 13.72 16.09 -19.59
CA THR A 229 15.02 16.01 -18.89
C THR A 229 16.03 16.98 -19.49
N ILE A 230 16.10 17.05 -20.81
CA ILE A 230 16.97 17.98 -21.54
C ILE A 230 16.62 19.44 -21.20
N LEU A 231 15.34 19.79 -21.18
CA LEU A 231 14.89 21.15 -20.84
C LEU A 231 15.18 21.52 -19.38
N LEU A 232 14.89 20.62 -18.43
CA LEU A 232 15.18 20.84 -17.02
C LEU A 232 16.67 21.00 -16.77
N SER A 233 17.51 20.15 -17.39
CA SER A 233 18.97 20.30 -17.32
C SER A 233 19.42 21.63 -17.91
N HIS A 234 18.88 22.02 -19.08
CA HIS A 234 19.23 23.28 -19.73
C HIS A 234 18.90 24.50 -18.87
N TRP A 235 17.69 24.56 -18.29
CA TRP A 235 17.28 25.64 -17.38
C TRP A 235 18.10 25.67 -16.09
N TRP A 236 18.43 24.50 -15.54
CA TRP A 236 19.33 24.42 -14.38
C TRP A 236 20.72 24.99 -14.70
N TYR A 237 21.32 24.61 -15.84
CA TYR A 237 22.61 25.16 -16.27
C TYR A 237 22.60 26.68 -16.46
N GLN A 238 21.54 27.22 -17.09
CA GLN A 238 21.37 28.66 -17.26
C GLN A 238 21.25 29.41 -15.93
N LYS A 239 20.62 28.79 -14.92
CA LYS A 239 20.43 29.38 -13.59
C LYS A 239 21.67 29.25 -12.70
N THR A 240 22.42 28.17 -12.82
CA THR A 240 23.52 27.84 -11.90
C THR A 240 24.86 28.44 -12.32
N PHE A 241 25.10 28.65 -13.62
CA PHE A 241 26.38 29.13 -14.12
C PHE A 241 26.24 30.45 -14.88
N ASP A 242 26.75 31.54 -14.29
CA ASP A 242 26.69 32.89 -14.90
C ASP A 242 27.39 32.99 -16.26
N LYS A 243 28.42 32.16 -16.49
CA LYS A 243 29.17 32.08 -17.75
C LYS A 243 28.60 31.08 -18.75
N PHE A 244 27.43 30.50 -18.51
CA PHE A 244 26.83 29.55 -19.46
C PHE A 244 26.45 30.26 -20.78
N PRO A 245 26.80 29.70 -21.96
CA PRO A 245 26.54 30.37 -23.23
C PRO A 245 25.04 30.57 -23.50
N LYS A 246 24.58 31.82 -23.49
CA LYS A 246 23.15 32.18 -23.67
C LYS A 246 22.58 31.78 -25.04
N ASN A 247 23.42 31.63 -26.04
CA ASN A 247 23.03 31.24 -27.40
C ASN A 247 22.90 29.71 -27.57
N ARG A 248 23.34 28.92 -26.58
CA ARG A 248 23.22 27.46 -26.64
C ARG A 248 21.75 27.08 -26.52
N LYS A 249 21.30 26.20 -27.40
CA LYS A 249 19.94 25.67 -27.50
C LYS A 249 19.85 24.29 -26.84
N ALA A 250 18.67 23.90 -26.36
CA ALA A 250 18.51 22.78 -25.45
C ALA A 250 18.50 21.41 -26.16
N LEU A 251 17.81 21.30 -27.30
CA LEU A 251 17.44 20.05 -27.95
C LEU A 251 17.95 19.94 -29.41
N ILE A 252 17.68 20.95 -30.24
CA ILE A 252 18.04 21.00 -31.67
C ILE A 252 19.06 22.14 -31.85
N PRO A 253 20.29 21.83 -32.31
CA PRO A 253 21.29 22.84 -32.58
C PRO A 253 20.73 23.97 -33.45
N PHE A 254 20.95 25.21 -33.01
CA PHE A 254 20.54 26.44 -33.70
C PHE A 254 19.03 26.67 -33.87
N MET A 255 18.15 25.77 -33.38
CA MET A 255 16.69 25.96 -33.43
C MET A 255 16.02 25.99 -32.05
N TYR A 256 16.26 24.98 -31.21
CA TYR A 256 15.52 24.80 -29.95
C TYR A 256 16.40 24.29 -28.81
#